data_AF-A0A093IVU3-F1
#
_entry.id   AF-A0A093IVU3-F1
#
_cell.length_a   1.000
_cell.length_b   1.000
_cell.length_c   1.000
_cell.angle_alpha   90.00
_cell.angle_beta   90.00
_cell.angle_gamma   90.00
#
_symmetry.space_group_name_H-M   'P 1'
#
loop_
_entity.id
_entity.type
_entity.pdbx_description
1 polymer ?
#
loop_
_entity_poly.entity_id
_entity_poly.type
_entity_poly.pdbx_seq_one_letter_code
_entity_poly.pdbx_strand_id
1 'polypeptide(L)'
;FLSVTEDLVRRRAEHNNCEIFSLEEISLHQQGIEKLEYLDKWCRDLKILYLQNNLIPKIENVGKLKKLEYLNLALNNIERIENLEGCEDLKKLDLTANFVGELSSIETLKYNIHLKELFLVGNPCTEFEGYRQFVVATLHQLKCLDSKEIKRSERIQALQNYPEVKQKIREQEQAYLLKRAREKEEAQTRMQERKDKKQKQIESKLGFDSPDSLQNKENHQAEGDREQETWRTVEDDEEDRRFWEEPTPYTPESRLETHRYIEEKRRAKDSARHVFVLISSMNQGRGNFQRESKKREKPLWTLVTAEGKVLNVNAPKLHFSVKDDEQNNQIILDLAVYRHLDTSLLDVDVQPTYIRVLVKGKPFQFVLPEEVKPDSSSAKRSQTTGHLVVSMPKAKEAILAKQKVSTSIKHSDCNTLKKNAGRSGQVEKLEVDPSKYSFPDVTKIIQEKESIGQGPLRLQPEKITESKMRYVDFENNEDVPPLI
;
A
#
# COMPACT_ATOMS: atom_id res chain seq x y z
N PHE A 1 -21.59 -10.82 -10.60
CA PHE A 1 -22.07 -9.63 -9.89
C PHE A 1 -21.59 -9.71 -8.46
N LEU A 2 -20.68 -8.81 -8.07
CA LEU A 2 -20.29 -8.66 -6.67
C LEU A 2 -21.37 -7.83 -5.95
N SER A 3 -22.11 -8.47 -5.06
CA SER A 3 -23.02 -7.78 -4.12
C SER A 3 -22.33 -7.59 -2.78
N VAL A 4 -22.85 -6.66 -1.98
CA VAL A 4 -22.45 -6.55 -0.58
C VAL A 4 -22.84 -7.86 0.12
N THR A 5 -21.87 -8.58 0.66
CA THR A 5 -22.10 -9.81 1.44
C THR A 5 -21.98 -9.53 2.93
N GLU A 6 -22.69 -10.33 3.74
CA GLU A 6 -22.63 -10.22 5.20
C GLU A 6 -21.19 -10.44 5.71
N ASP A 7 -20.47 -11.41 5.13
CA ASP A 7 -19.08 -11.69 5.47
C ASP A 7 -18.16 -10.51 5.18
N LEU A 8 -18.41 -9.77 4.09
CA LEU A 8 -17.65 -8.57 3.76
C LEU A 8 -17.88 -7.49 4.80
N VAL A 9 -19.14 -7.29 5.21
CA VAL A 9 -19.50 -6.32 6.26
C VAL A 9 -18.89 -6.73 7.61
N ARG A 10 -18.97 -8.00 7.99
CA ARG A 10 -18.39 -8.53 9.24
C ARG A 10 -16.87 -8.37 9.30
N ARG A 11 -16.15 -8.66 8.22
CA ARG A 11 -14.70 -8.42 8.12
C ARG A 11 -14.32 -6.94 8.24
N ARG A 12 -15.22 -6.03 7.87
CA ARG A 12 -14.98 -4.58 8.01
C ARG A 12 -15.45 -4.04 9.36
N ALA A 13 -16.30 -4.79 10.07
CA ALA A 13 -16.76 -4.53 11.42
C ALA A 13 -15.80 -5.04 12.52
N GLU A 14 -14.54 -5.36 12.19
CA GLU A 14 -13.55 -5.89 13.14
C GLU A 14 -13.37 -4.98 14.37
N HIS A 15 -13.48 -3.66 14.19
CA HIS A 15 -13.39 -2.67 15.27
C HIS A 15 -14.66 -2.54 16.13
N ASN A 16 -15.76 -3.18 15.72
CA ASN A 16 -17.04 -3.23 16.43
C ASN A 16 -17.37 -4.65 16.90
N ASN A 17 -16.37 -5.42 17.34
CA ASN A 17 -16.53 -6.82 17.80
C ASN A 17 -17.24 -7.74 16.79
N CYS A 18 -17.16 -7.45 15.49
CA CYS A 18 -17.90 -8.14 14.42
C CYS A 18 -19.44 -8.04 14.54
N GLU A 19 -19.95 -7.10 15.35
CA GLU A 19 -21.36 -6.77 15.44
C GLU A 19 -21.75 -5.84 14.30
N ILE A 20 -22.63 -6.32 13.43
CA ILE A 20 -23.10 -5.59 12.24
C ILE A 20 -24.31 -4.69 12.53
N PHE A 21 -25.06 -5.00 13.59
CA PHE A 21 -26.32 -4.32 13.93
C PHE A 21 -26.13 -2.95 14.56
N SER A 22 -25.10 -2.81 15.42
CA SER A 22 -24.74 -1.58 16.14
C SER A 22 -23.75 -0.70 15.37
N LEU A 23 -23.41 -1.08 14.14
CA LEU A 23 -22.33 -0.47 13.38
C LEU A 23 -22.72 0.92 12.88
N GLU A 24 -22.00 1.93 13.33
CA GLU A 24 -22.25 3.33 12.97
C GLU A 24 -21.51 3.78 11.70
N GLU A 25 -20.36 3.17 11.41
CA GLU A 25 -19.51 3.60 10.29
C GLU A 25 -18.98 2.41 9.51
N ILE A 26 -19.19 2.41 8.18
CA ILE A 26 -18.69 1.34 7.31
C ILE A 26 -17.91 1.90 6.12
N SER A 27 -16.74 1.30 5.90
CA SER A 27 -15.86 1.60 4.78
C SER A 27 -15.80 0.45 3.78
N LEU A 28 -16.46 0.62 2.64
CA LEU A 28 -16.56 -0.35 1.54
C LEU A 28 -15.92 0.22 0.26
N HIS A 29 -14.68 0.68 0.37
CA HIS A 29 -13.91 1.21 -0.75
C HIS A 29 -13.36 0.10 -1.64
N GLN A 30 -13.37 0.33 -2.96
CA GLN A 30 -12.64 -0.50 -3.95
C GLN A 30 -13.01 -2.00 -3.89
N GLN A 31 -14.28 -2.33 -3.63
CA GLN A 31 -14.76 -3.71 -3.53
C GLN A 31 -15.41 -4.21 -4.83
N GLY A 32 -15.46 -3.37 -5.87
CA GLY A 32 -16.08 -3.72 -7.14
C GLY A 32 -17.58 -4.01 -6.99
N ILE A 33 -18.24 -3.40 -5.99
CA ILE A 33 -19.65 -3.66 -5.69
C ILE A 33 -20.49 -3.16 -6.87
N GLU A 34 -21.30 -4.06 -7.44
CA GLU A 34 -22.25 -3.76 -8.51
C GLU A 34 -23.68 -3.57 -7.96
N LYS A 35 -23.98 -4.10 -6.76
CA LYS A 35 -25.31 -3.99 -6.15
C LYS A 35 -25.26 -3.78 -4.64
N LEU A 36 -26.07 -2.84 -4.16
CA LEU A 36 -26.28 -2.55 -2.75
C LEU A 36 -27.47 -3.37 -2.24
N GLU A 37 -27.25 -4.62 -1.87
CA GLU A 37 -28.31 -5.48 -1.32
C GLU A 37 -28.11 -5.66 0.20
N TYR A 38 -29.23 -5.78 0.94
CA TYR A 38 -29.31 -6.17 2.35
C TYR A 38 -28.67 -5.26 3.41
N LEU A 39 -28.06 -4.14 3.03
CA LEU A 39 -27.56 -3.13 3.98
C LEU A 39 -28.65 -2.65 4.96
N ASP A 40 -29.90 -2.56 4.50
CA ASP A 40 -31.07 -2.23 5.31
C ASP A 40 -31.36 -3.23 6.43
N LYS A 41 -30.98 -4.50 6.25
CA LYS A 41 -31.20 -5.56 7.23
C LYS A 41 -30.06 -5.67 8.22
N TRP A 42 -28.83 -5.48 7.75
CA TRP A 42 -27.63 -5.69 8.54
C TRP A 42 -27.29 -4.50 9.43
N CYS A 43 -27.38 -3.27 8.92
CA CYS A 43 -26.81 -2.09 9.59
C CYS A 43 -27.85 -0.97 9.72
N ARG A 44 -28.80 -1.13 10.64
CA ARG A 44 -29.91 -0.16 10.84
C ARG A 44 -29.46 1.15 11.47
N ASP A 45 -28.37 1.11 12.25
CA ASP A 45 -27.86 2.26 13.00
C ASP A 45 -26.68 2.97 12.32
N LEU A 46 -26.49 2.70 11.02
CA LEU A 46 -25.41 3.27 10.23
C LEU A 46 -25.57 4.80 10.09
N LYS A 47 -24.53 5.54 10.48
CA LYS A 47 -24.39 6.99 10.33
C LYS A 47 -23.53 7.38 9.15
N ILE A 48 -22.46 6.63 8.88
CA ILE A 48 -21.51 6.94 7.80
C ILE A 48 -21.29 5.73 6.90
N LEU A 49 -21.51 5.93 5.60
CA LEU A 49 -21.34 4.91 4.57
C LEU A 49 -20.37 5.40 3.49
N TYR A 50 -19.20 4.76 3.43
CA TYR A 50 -18.24 5.00 2.36
C TYR A 50 -18.29 3.90 1.31
N LEU A 51 -18.63 4.28 0.07
CA LEU A 51 -18.75 3.39 -1.09
C LEU A 51 -17.93 3.91 -2.28
N GLN A 52 -16.85 4.64 -2.01
CA GLN A 52 -16.04 5.24 -3.07
C GLN A 52 -15.35 4.20 -3.94
N ASN A 53 -15.30 4.47 -5.24
CA ASN A 53 -14.68 3.64 -6.27
C ASN A 53 -15.23 2.21 -6.32
N ASN A 54 -16.56 2.11 -6.40
CA ASN A 54 -17.25 0.87 -6.75
C ASN A 54 -17.92 1.04 -8.14
N LEU A 55 -18.75 0.08 -8.53
CA LEU A 55 -19.37 0.01 -9.86
C LEU A 55 -20.90 0.03 -9.76
N ILE A 56 -21.41 0.74 -8.74
CA ILE A 56 -22.82 0.77 -8.40
C ILE A 56 -23.56 1.55 -9.49
N PRO A 57 -24.49 0.94 -10.25
CA PRO A 57 -25.21 1.62 -11.32
C PRO A 57 -26.43 2.39 -10.81
N LYS A 58 -27.01 1.95 -9.68
CA LYS A 58 -28.22 2.51 -9.09
C LYS A 58 -28.15 2.49 -7.58
N ILE A 59 -28.67 3.54 -6.95
CA ILE A 59 -28.82 3.60 -5.49
C ILE A 59 -30.07 2.81 -5.13
N GLU A 60 -29.91 1.70 -4.43
CA GLU A 60 -31.01 0.85 -3.97
C GLU A 60 -30.76 0.43 -2.50
N ASN A 61 -31.84 0.12 -1.79
CA ASN A 61 -31.83 -0.35 -0.39
C ASN A 61 -31.24 0.59 0.67
N VAL A 62 -30.84 1.82 0.31
CA VAL A 62 -30.36 2.84 1.27
C VAL A 62 -31.52 3.55 1.98
N GLY A 63 -32.70 3.66 1.35
CA GLY A 63 -33.84 4.43 1.87
C GLY A 63 -34.43 3.97 3.22
N LYS A 64 -34.00 2.85 3.79
CA LYS A 64 -34.43 2.39 5.13
C LYS A 64 -33.46 2.80 6.25
N LEU A 65 -32.31 3.37 5.90
CA LEU A 65 -31.27 3.80 6.84
C LEU A 65 -31.61 5.20 7.39
N LYS A 66 -32.43 5.25 8.42
CA LYS A 66 -32.93 6.51 8.99
C LYS A 66 -31.84 7.39 9.60
N LYS A 67 -30.85 6.76 10.25
CA LYS A 67 -29.74 7.42 10.98
C LYS A 67 -28.56 7.80 10.08
N LEU A 68 -28.64 7.55 8.77
CA LEU A 68 -27.53 7.78 7.85
C LEU A 68 -27.30 9.29 7.68
N GLU A 69 -26.18 9.79 8.17
CA GLU A 69 -25.81 11.20 8.12
C GLU A 69 -24.92 11.54 6.93
N TYR A 70 -24.01 10.63 6.57
CA TYR A 70 -23.06 10.84 5.48
C TYR A 70 -23.00 9.64 4.54
N LEU A 71 -23.28 9.89 3.26
CA LEU A 71 -23.18 8.93 2.18
C LEU A 71 -22.14 9.38 1.15
N ASN A 72 -21.07 8.60 1.00
CA ASN A 72 -20.07 8.82 -0.02
C ASN A 72 -20.17 7.76 -1.12
N LEU A 73 -20.64 8.19 -2.28
CA LEU A 73 -20.78 7.40 -3.51
C LEU A 73 -19.87 7.92 -4.63
N ALA A 74 -18.76 8.58 -4.28
CA ALA A 74 -17.82 9.10 -5.26
C ALA A 74 -17.25 8.00 -6.17
N LEU A 75 -16.98 8.34 -7.44
CA LEU A 75 -16.40 7.43 -8.43
C LEU A 75 -17.21 6.14 -8.66
N ASN A 76 -18.54 6.22 -8.70
CA ASN A 76 -19.42 5.09 -9.03
C ASN A 76 -20.03 5.25 -10.44
N ASN A 77 -20.97 4.37 -10.77
CA ASN A 77 -21.62 4.30 -12.08
C ASN A 77 -23.07 4.80 -12.03
N ILE A 78 -23.39 5.68 -11.07
CA ILE A 78 -24.76 6.11 -10.80
C ILE A 78 -25.24 7.03 -11.90
N GLU A 79 -26.31 6.64 -12.59
CA GLU A 79 -26.94 7.44 -13.66
C GLU A 79 -28.10 8.32 -13.17
N ARG A 80 -28.73 7.92 -12.06
CA ARG A 80 -29.95 8.54 -11.53
C ARG A 80 -29.94 8.55 -10.00
N ILE A 81 -30.39 9.67 -9.42
CA ILE A 81 -30.53 9.79 -7.96
C ILE A 81 -31.91 9.27 -7.57
N GLU A 82 -31.98 8.18 -6.84
CA GLU A 82 -33.25 7.57 -6.44
C GLU A 82 -33.12 6.85 -5.09
N ASN A 83 -34.27 6.51 -4.47
CA ASN A 83 -34.34 5.70 -3.26
C ASN A 83 -33.62 6.28 -2.02
N LEU A 84 -33.46 7.61 -1.97
CA LEU A 84 -32.89 8.34 -0.84
C LEU A 84 -33.95 9.04 0.04
N GLU A 85 -35.23 8.97 -0.35
CA GLU A 85 -36.33 9.69 0.32
C GLU A 85 -36.49 9.33 1.80
N GLY A 86 -36.20 8.08 2.19
CA GLY A 86 -36.34 7.62 3.58
C GLY A 86 -35.11 7.82 4.47
N CYS A 87 -34.04 8.45 3.96
CA CYS A 87 -32.86 8.80 4.77
C CYS A 87 -33.10 10.14 5.48
N GLU A 88 -33.81 10.11 6.61
CA GLU A 88 -34.26 11.32 7.33
C GLU A 88 -33.07 12.19 7.81
N ASP A 89 -32.01 11.58 8.36
CA ASP A 89 -30.86 12.28 8.95
C ASP A 89 -29.73 12.62 7.98
N LEU A 90 -29.91 12.42 6.66
CA LEU A 90 -28.84 12.63 5.68
C LEU A 90 -28.42 14.10 5.61
N LYS A 91 -27.18 14.39 6.04
CA LYS A 91 -26.58 15.73 6.07
C LYS A 91 -25.66 16.00 4.89
N LYS A 92 -24.93 14.97 4.44
CA LYS A 92 -23.90 15.09 3.41
C LYS A 92 -24.03 13.96 2.38
N LEU A 93 -24.06 14.33 1.10
CA LEU A 93 -24.10 13.39 -0.01
C LEU A 93 -23.00 13.72 -1.03
N ASP A 94 -22.12 12.75 -1.26
CA ASP A 94 -21.07 12.87 -2.25
C ASP A 94 -21.35 11.94 -3.44
N LEU A 95 -21.61 12.53 -4.60
CA LEU A 95 -21.81 11.87 -5.88
C LEU A 95 -20.76 12.31 -6.90
N THR A 96 -19.58 12.77 -6.45
CA THR A 96 -18.52 13.19 -7.36
C THR A 96 -18.11 12.10 -8.36
N ALA A 97 -17.84 12.51 -9.60
CA ALA A 97 -17.40 11.66 -10.70
C ALA A 97 -18.29 10.41 -10.90
N ASN A 98 -19.60 10.63 -10.96
CA ASN A 98 -20.62 9.66 -11.37
C ASN A 98 -21.15 10.01 -12.78
N PHE A 99 -22.21 9.34 -13.22
CA PHE A 99 -22.81 9.52 -14.54
C PHE A 99 -24.23 10.09 -14.45
N VAL A 100 -24.51 10.88 -13.41
CA VAL A 100 -25.83 11.49 -13.21
C VAL A 100 -26.06 12.50 -14.31
N GLY A 101 -27.00 12.21 -15.21
CA GLY A 101 -27.43 13.15 -16.24
C GLY A 101 -28.91 13.46 -16.21
N GLU A 102 -29.69 12.76 -15.38
CA GLU A 102 -31.06 13.13 -15.07
C GLU A 102 -31.04 14.11 -13.88
N LEU A 103 -31.15 15.41 -14.17
CA LEU A 103 -31.16 16.44 -13.13
C LEU A 103 -32.52 16.51 -12.42
N SER A 104 -33.60 16.10 -13.09
CA SER A 104 -34.94 16.01 -12.51
C SER A 104 -34.98 15.11 -11.28
N SER A 105 -34.10 14.10 -11.20
CA SER A 105 -34.02 13.20 -10.05
C SER A 105 -33.54 13.87 -8.75
N ILE A 106 -33.01 15.09 -8.81
CA ILE A 106 -32.67 15.87 -7.61
C ILE A 106 -33.93 16.25 -6.82
N GLU A 107 -35.11 16.31 -7.46
CA GLU A 107 -36.38 16.57 -6.76
C GLU A 107 -36.65 15.53 -5.65
N THR A 108 -36.15 14.30 -5.80
CA THR A 108 -36.20 13.24 -4.77
C THR A 108 -35.45 13.62 -3.48
N LEU A 109 -34.38 14.43 -3.57
CA LEU A 109 -33.63 14.89 -2.40
C LEU A 109 -34.37 15.97 -1.60
N LYS A 110 -35.51 16.48 -2.10
CA LYS A 110 -36.32 17.48 -1.39
C LYS A 110 -36.85 16.94 -0.06
N TYR A 111 -37.11 15.63 0.03
CA TYR A 111 -37.60 14.98 1.25
C TYR A 111 -36.53 14.92 2.36
N ASN A 112 -35.25 14.98 2.03
CA ASN A 112 -34.16 14.99 2.99
C ASN A 112 -33.99 16.40 3.59
N ILE A 113 -34.71 16.69 4.67
CA ILE A 113 -34.75 18.01 5.31
C ILE A 113 -33.40 18.42 5.93
N HIS A 114 -32.54 17.47 6.29
CA HIS A 114 -31.26 17.72 6.95
C HIS A 114 -30.07 17.83 5.98
N LEU A 115 -30.31 17.68 4.67
CA LEU A 115 -29.25 17.70 3.66
C LEU A 115 -28.67 19.11 3.50
N LYS A 116 -27.40 19.26 3.87
CA LYS A 116 -26.67 20.54 3.86
C LYS A 116 -25.57 20.59 2.81
N GLU A 117 -24.92 19.48 2.52
CA GLU A 117 -23.79 19.39 1.61
C GLU A 117 -24.07 18.39 0.48
N LEU A 118 -23.94 18.84 -0.76
CA LEU A 118 -24.11 18.01 -1.95
C LEU A 118 -22.93 18.24 -2.91
N PHE A 119 -22.34 17.14 -3.38
CA PHE A 119 -21.27 17.16 -4.36
C PHE A 119 -21.69 16.38 -5.61
N LEU A 120 -21.69 17.07 -6.75
CA LEU A 120 -22.06 16.54 -8.06
C LEU A 120 -20.97 16.85 -9.11
N VAL A 121 -19.81 17.35 -8.69
CA VAL A 121 -18.65 17.60 -9.56
C VAL A 121 -18.29 16.38 -10.39
N GLY A 122 -18.11 16.55 -11.70
CA GLY A 122 -17.72 15.47 -12.62
C GLY A 122 -18.88 14.58 -13.07
N ASN A 123 -20.13 15.03 -12.89
CA ASN A 123 -21.31 14.41 -13.50
C ASN A 123 -21.69 15.13 -14.80
N PRO A 124 -22.26 14.43 -15.80
CA PRO A 124 -22.79 15.04 -17.03
C PRO A 124 -23.80 16.17 -16.76
N CYS A 125 -24.56 16.09 -15.67
CA CYS A 125 -25.50 17.14 -15.30
C CYS A 125 -24.85 18.51 -14.98
N THR A 126 -23.55 18.53 -14.68
CA THR A 126 -22.82 19.78 -14.42
C THR A 126 -22.53 20.59 -15.68
N GLU A 127 -22.66 19.97 -16.86
CA GLU A 127 -22.52 20.64 -18.16
C GLU A 127 -23.79 21.42 -18.56
N PHE A 128 -24.92 21.17 -17.89
CA PHE A 128 -26.18 21.81 -18.25
C PHE A 128 -26.19 23.31 -17.91
N GLU A 129 -26.70 24.11 -18.85
CA GLU A 129 -26.86 25.54 -18.64
C GLU A 129 -27.86 25.81 -17.51
N GLY A 130 -27.41 26.53 -16.47
CA GLY A 130 -28.25 26.85 -15.32
C GLY A 130 -28.38 25.72 -14.30
N TYR A 131 -27.59 24.64 -14.41
CA TYR A 131 -27.51 23.53 -13.44
C TYR A 131 -27.52 24.02 -11.98
N ARG A 132 -26.60 24.94 -11.65
CA ARG A 132 -26.46 25.45 -10.28
C ARG A 132 -27.72 26.18 -9.79
N GLN A 133 -28.35 26.99 -10.66
CA GLN A 133 -29.57 27.72 -10.32
C GLN A 133 -30.73 26.75 -10.09
N PHE A 134 -30.85 25.72 -10.91
CA PHE A 134 -31.88 24.69 -10.74
C PHE A 134 -31.73 23.92 -9.44
N VAL A 135 -30.52 23.48 -9.09
CA VAL A 135 -30.27 22.75 -7.84
C VAL A 135 -30.57 23.65 -6.63
N VAL A 136 -30.09 24.89 -6.65
CA VAL A 136 -30.31 25.86 -5.56
C VAL A 136 -31.80 26.22 -5.40
N ALA A 137 -32.55 26.32 -6.50
CA ALA A 137 -33.99 26.61 -6.46
C ALA A 137 -34.83 25.39 -6.08
N THR A 138 -34.37 24.17 -6.37
CA THR A 138 -35.09 22.94 -6.02
C THR A 138 -34.84 22.55 -4.56
N LEU A 139 -33.58 22.59 -4.13
CA LEU A 139 -33.12 22.21 -2.79
C LEU A 139 -32.86 23.44 -1.91
N HIS A 140 -33.90 23.90 -1.22
CA HIS A 140 -33.84 25.07 -0.36
C HIS A 140 -33.06 24.83 0.95
N GLN A 141 -32.99 23.57 1.39
CA GLN A 141 -32.27 23.14 2.60
C GLN A 141 -30.74 23.17 2.44
N LEU A 142 -30.25 23.17 1.20
CA LEU A 142 -28.84 23.00 0.90
C LEU A 142 -28.03 24.25 1.31
N LYS A 143 -26.92 24.04 2.00
CA LYS A 143 -25.98 25.11 2.41
C LYS A 143 -24.81 25.21 1.45
N CYS A 144 -24.26 24.07 1.02
CA CYS A 144 -23.10 23.99 0.15
C CYS A 144 -23.38 23.08 -1.05
N LEU A 145 -23.06 23.56 -2.25
CA LEU A 145 -23.11 22.80 -3.49
C LEU A 145 -21.73 22.83 -4.15
N ASP A 146 -21.14 21.67 -4.42
CA ASP A 146 -19.85 21.51 -5.10
C ASP A 146 -18.72 22.28 -4.42
N SER A 147 -18.62 22.17 -3.09
CA SER A 147 -17.68 22.92 -2.22
C SER A 147 -17.89 24.44 -2.21
N LYS A 148 -18.96 24.96 -2.81
CA LYS A 148 -19.30 26.39 -2.82
C LYS A 148 -20.55 26.66 -1.98
N GLU A 149 -20.42 27.55 -1.01
CA GLU A 149 -21.54 28.00 -0.18
C GLU A 149 -22.59 28.74 -1.02
N ILE A 150 -23.86 28.46 -0.74
CA ILE A 150 -25.01 29.08 -1.42
C ILE A 150 -25.39 30.36 -0.67
N LYS A 151 -25.25 31.50 -1.35
CA LYS A 151 -25.63 32.79 -0.78
C LYS A 151 -27.15 33.01 -0.88
N ARG A 152 -27.70 33.79 0.05
CA ARG A 152 -29.13 34.17 0.02
C ARG A 152 -29.52 34.91 -1.26
N SER A 153 -28.65 35.77 -1.79
CA SER A 153 -28.86 36.49 -3.04
C SER A 153 -28.97 35.56 -4.24
N GLU A 154 -28.08 34.57 -4.33
CA GLU A 154 -28.07 33.54 -5.36
C GLU A 154 -29.38 32.73 -5.34
N ARG A 155 -29.86 32.38 -4.14
CA ARG A 155 -31.12 31.66 -3.98
C ARG A 155 -32.33 32.45 -4.51
N ILE A 156 -32.38 33.76 -4.25
CA ILE A 156 -33.48 34.62 -4.74
C ILE A 156 -33.46 34.71 -6.27
N GLN A 157 -32.27 34.88 -6.87
CA GLN A 157 -32.12 34.92 -8.32
C GLN A 157 -32.49 33.58 -8.97
N ALA A 158 -32.09 32.47 -8.37
CA ALA A 158 -32.42 31.13 -8.82
C ALA A 158 -33.94 30.87 -8.79
N LEU A 159 -34.63 31.33 -7.75
CA LEU A 159 -36.10 31.24 -7.64
C LEU A 159 -36.84 32.08 -8.68
N GLN A 160 -36.35 33.29 -9.01
CA GLN A 160 -36.95 34.16 -10.03
C GLN A 160 -36.88 33.54 -11.42
N ASN A 161 -35.74 32.95 -11.77
CA ASN A 161 -35.50 32.36 -13.09
C ASN A 161 -35.89 30.87 -13.16
N TYR A 162 -36.43 30.30 -12.08
CA TYR A 162 -36.73 28.87 -11.97
C TYR A 162 -37.56 28.28 -13.13
N PRO A 163 -38.68 28.88 -13.59
CA PRO A 163 -39.50 28.26 -14.63
C PRO A 163 -38.78 28.13 -15.97
N GLU A 164 -38.02 29.16 -16.37
CA GLU A 164 -37.24 29.15 -17.61
C GLU A 164 -36.08 28.16 -17.54
N VAL A 165 -35.33 28.18 -16.44
CA VAL A 165 -34.21 27.27 -16.21
C VAL A 165 -34.69 25.82 -16.16
N LYS A 166 -35.83 25.55 -15.50
CA LYS A 166 -36.45 24.23 -15.45
C LYS A 166 -36.82 23.70 -16.83
N GLN A 167 -37.36 24.53 -17.71
CA GLN A 167 -37.69 24.11 -19.07
C GLN A 167 -36.43 23.79 -19.88
N LYS A 168 -35.44 24.68 -19.87
CA LYS A 168 -34.16 24.47 -20.57
C LYS A 168 -33.44 23.20 -20.13
N ILE A 169 -33.49 22.91 -18.83
CA ILE A 169 -32.87 21.71 -18.27
C ILE A 169 -33.61 20.46 -18.72
N ARG A 170 -34.95 20.45 -18.74
CA ARG A 170 -35.71 19.31 -19.28
C ARG A 170 -35.37 19.01 -20.73
N GLU A 171 -35.21 20.04 -21.56
CA GLU A 171 -34.84 19.88 -22.97
C GLU A 171 -33.42 19.30 -23.11
N GLN A 172 -32.44 19.81 -22.33
CA GLN A 172 -31.07 19.29 -22.29
C GLN A 172 -31.01 17.86 -21.75
N GLU A 173 -31.78 17.56 -20.71
CA GLU A 173 -31.92 16.24 -20.10
C GLU A 173 -32.50 15.23 -21.10
N GLN A 174 -33.56 15.57 -21.83
CA GLN A 174 -34.12 14.73 -22.87
C GLN A 174 -33.11 14.44 -23.98
N ALA A 175 -32.38 15.46 -24.43
CA ALA A 175 -31.32 15.29 -25.44
C ALA A 175 -30.20 14.37 -24.93
N TYR A 176 -29.78 14.53 -23.67
CA TYR A 176 -28.81 13.66 -23.01
C TYR A 176 -29.32 12.21 -22.92
N LEU A 177 -30.56 12.00 -22.48
CA LEU A 177 -31.16 10.67 -22.36
C LEU A 177 -31.24 9.96 -23.72
N LEU A 178 -31.61 10.68 -24.79
CA LEU A 178 -31.62 10.15 -26.16
C LEU A 178 -30.21 9.79 -26.65
N LYS A 179 -29.20 10.61 -26.34
CA LYS A 179 -27.80 10.30 -26.65
C LYS A 179 -27.33 9.06 -25.88
N ARG A 180 -27.61 8.99 -24.58
CA ARG A 180 -27.24 7.86 -23.72
C ARG A 180 -27.95 6.56 -24.11
N ALA A 181 -29.21 6.62 -24.52
CA ALA A 181 -29.93 5.45 -25.03
C ALA A 181 -29.22 4.84 -26.25
N ARG A 182 -28.80 5.69 -27.20
CA ARG A 182 -28.01 5.24 -28.37
C ARG A 182 -26.67 4.64 -27.97
N GLU A 183 -25.91 5.33 -27.10
CA GLU A 183 -24.62 4.81 -26.61
C GLU A 183 -24.77 3.45 -25.92
N LYS A 184 -25.86 3.25 -25.18
CA LYS A 184 -26.18 1.99 -24.50
C LYS A 184 -26.52 0.86 -25.49
N GLU A 185 -27.29 1.15 -26.52
CA GLU A 185 -27.59 0.19 -27.59
C GLU A 185 -26.33 -0.21 -28.37
N GLU A 186 -25.47 0.74 -28.70
CA GLU A 186 -24.19 0.51 -29.36
C GLU A 186 -23.25 -0.36 -28.49
N ALA A 187 -23.14 -0.05 -27.21
CA ALA A 187 -22.33 -0.83 -26.27
C ALA A 187 -22.86 -2.24 -26.05
N GLN A 188 -24.20 -2.42 -25.98
CA GLN A 188 -24.81 -3.75 -25.92
C GLN A 188 -24.53 -4.58 -27.17
N THR A 189 -24.65 -3.96 -28.35
CA THR A 189 -24.34 -4.61 -29.63
C THR A 189 -22.88 -5.03 -29.68
N ARG A 190 -21.95 -4.13 -29.32
CA ARG A 190 -20.52 -4.42 -29.24
C ARG A 190 -20.18 -5.52 -28.24
N MET A 191 -20.83 -5.54 -27.08
CA MET A 191 -20.68 -6.62 -26.10
C MET A 191 -21.18 -7.96 -26.65
N GLN A 192 -22.30 -7.98 -27.38
CA GLN A 192 -22.84 -9.19 -27.98
C GLN A 192 -21.92 -9.71 -29.09
N GLU A 193 -21.45 -8.85 -29.98
CA GLU A 193 -20.48 -9.23 -31.02
C GLU A 193 -19.18 -9.80 -30.42
N ARG A 194 -18.69 -9.24 -29.31
CA ARG A 194 -17.52 -9.76 -28.59
C ARG A 194 -17.79 -11.13 -27.98
N LYS A 195 -18.97 -11.34 -27.37
CA LYS A 195 -19.38 -12.65 -26.86
C LYS A 195 -19.49 -13.69 -27.97
N ASP A 196 -20.09 -13.33 -29.10
CA ASP A 196 -20.25 -14.22 -30.25
C ASP A 196 -18.88 -14.59 -30.86
N LYS A 197 -17.94 -13.64 -30.93
CA LYS A 197 -16.54 -13.90 -31.34
C LYS A 197 -15.84 -14.85 -30.37
N LYS A 198 -15.93 -14.61 -29.04
CA LYS A 198 -15.38 -15.51 -28.02
C LYS A 198 -15.99 -16.91 -28.12
N GLN A 199 -17.31 -17.02 -28.32
CA GLN A 199 -18.02 -18.29 -28.47
C GLN A 199 -17.55 -19.06 -29.73
N LYS A 200 -17.45 -18.39 -30.88
CA LYS A 200 -16.92 -19.00 -32.12
C LYS A 200 -15.46 -19.44 -31.97
N GLN A 201 -14.64 -18.71 -31.22
CA GLN A 201 -13.25 -19.07 -30.94
C GLN A 201 -13.16 -20.30 -30.00
N ILE A 202 -14.11 -20.45 -29.07
CA ILE A 202 -14.23 -21.63 -28.20
C ILE A 202 -14.73 -22.84 -29.01
N GLU A 203 -15.75 -22.67 -29.85
CA GLU A 203 -16.31 -23.74 -30.68
C GLU A 203 -15.31 -24.24 -31.73
N SER A 204 -14.54 -23.34 -32.35
CA SER A 204 -13.44 -23.74 -33.25
C SER A 204 -12.28 -24.42 -32.52
N LYS A 205 -12.02 -24.08 -31.24
CA LYS A 205 -11.05 -24.81 -30.39
C LYS A 205 -11.57 -26.18 -29.91
N LEU A 206 -12.88 -26.40 -29.84
CA LEU A 206 -13.52 -27.66 -29.42
C LEU A 206 -13.93 -28.58 -30.58
N GLY A 207 -13.92 -28.09 -31.83
CA GLY A 207 -14.37 -28.80 -33.02
C GLY A 207 -13.33 -29.68 -33.74
N PHE A 208 -12.15 -29.91 -33.16
CA PHE A 208 -11.09 -30.76 -33.74
C PHE A 208 -10.93 -32.09 -32.98
N ASP A 209 -12.02 -32.83 -32.79
CA ASP A 209 -11.94 -34.25 -32.44
C ASP A 209 -13.12 -34.99 -33.11
N SER A 210 -12.91 -35.40 -34.36
CA SER A 210 -13.81 -36.31 -35.06
C SER A 210 -13.32 -37.76 -34.83
N PRO A 211 -14.16 -38.68 -34.33
CA PRO A 211 -13.75 -40.03 -33.97
C PRO A 211 -13.79 -40.97 -35.18
N ASP A 212 -12.99 -40.69 -36.21
CA ASP A 212 -12.90 -41.58 -37.36
C ASP A 212 -11.51 -41.58 -38.00
N SER A 213 -10.62 -42.40 -37.45
CA SER A 213 -9.47 -43.01 -38.14
C SER A 213 -8.73 -43.97 -37.21
N LEU A 214 -9.42 -45.05 -36.83
CA LEU A 214 -8.74 -46.29 -36.44
C LEU A 214 -8.22 -46.95 -37.71
N GLN A 215 -6.99 -46.64 -38.13
CA GLN A 215 -6.03 -47.59 -38.70
C GLN A 215 -4.74 -46.91 -39.15
N ASN A 216 -3.63 -47.49 -38.68
CA ASN A 216 -2.25 -47.32 -39.14
C ASN A 216 -1.56 -45.97 -38.88
N LYS A 217 -0.82 -45.94 -37.77
CA LYS A 217 0.65 -45.73 -37.77
C LYS A 217 1.20 -46.00 -36.37
N GLU A 218 1.68 -47.23 -36.15
CA GLU A 218 2.76 -47.47 -35.20
C GLU A 218 4.04 -46.81 -35.75
N ASN A 219 4.83 -46.25 -34.84
CA ASN A 219 6.07 -45.49 -35.06
C ASN A 219 5.91 -44.08 -35.65
N HIS A 220 5.87 -43.07 -34.78
CA HIS A 220 6.90 -42.05 -34.68
C HIS A 220 6.76 -41.29 -33.34
N GLN A 221 7.90 -40.78 -32.88
CA GLN A 221 8.17 -40.28 -31.53
C GLN A 221 7.27 -39.13 -31.07
N ALA A 222 7.14 -39.06 -29.74
CA ALA A 222 6.51 -38.02 -28.96
C ALA A 222 6.98 -36.59 -29.28
N GLU A 223 6.32 -35.95 -30.23
CA GLU A 223 6.21 -34.50 -30.40
C GLU A 223 4.73 -34.17 -30.60
N GLY A 224 4.01 -33.95 -29.50
CA GLY A 224 2.57 -33.64 -29.55
C GLY A 224 2.06 -32.75 -28.43
N ASP A 225 2.82 -32.56 -27.34
CA ASP A 225 2.34 -31.79 -26.17
C ASP A 225 2.90 -30.35 -26.09
N ARG A 226 3.51 -29.82 -27.17
CA ARG A 226 4.13 -28.48 -27.16
C ARG A 226 3.31 -27.37 -27.82
N GLU A 227 2.29 -27.70 -28.60
CA GLU A 227 1.59 -26.65 -29.34
C GLU A 227 0.52 -25.97 -28.47
N GLN A 228 -0.23 -26.66 -27.63
CA GLN A 228 -1.31 -26.03 -26.85
C GLN A 228 -0.84 -25.02 -25.77
N GLU A 229 0.36 -25.16 -25.22
CA GLU A 229 0.87 -24.23 -24.19
C GLU A 229 1.51 -22.95 -24.76
N THR A 230 1.94 -22.97 -26.03
CA THR A 230 2.65 -21.82 -26.63
C THR A 230 1.70 -20.80 -27.26
N TRP A 231 0.51 -21.22 -27.70
CA TRP A 231 -0.50 -20.33 -28.30
C TRP A 231 -1.22 -19.42 -27.29
N ARG A 232 -1.23 -19.74 -25.98
CA ARG A 232 -1.90 -18.89 -24.98
C ARG A 232 -1.16 -17.60 -24.64
N THR A 233 0.15 -17.54 -24.81
CA THR A 233 0.94 -16.38 -24.36
C THR A 233 1.04 -15.25 -25.37
N VAL A 234 1.00 -15.55 -26.67
CA VAL A 234 1.21 -14.55 -27.73
C VAL A 234 -0.09 -13.84 -28.10
N GLU A 235 -1.22 -14.56 -28.15
CA GLU A 235 -2.55 -13.96 -28.36
C GLU A 235 -2.97 -13.10 -27.16
N ASP A 236 -2.69 -13.55 -25.92
CA ASP A 236 -2.97 -12.78 -24.70
C ASP A 236 -2.26 -11.42 -24.68
N ASP A 237 -1.00 -11.32 -25.14
CA ASP A 237 -0.24 -10.07 -25.09
C ASP A 237 -0.67 -9.05 -26.17
N GLU A 238 -1.16 -9.52 -27.34
CA GLU A 238 -1.66 -8.66 -28.41
C GLU A 238 -3.11 -8.20 -28.15
N GLU A 239 -3.98 -9.10 -27.69
CA GLU A 239 -5.34 -8.75 -27.27
C GLU A 239 -5.31 -7.76 -26.10
N ASP A 240 -4.37 -7.92 -25.16
CA ASP A 240 -4.20 -7.00 -24.05
C ASP A 240 -3.78 -5.61 -24.50
N ARG A 241 -2.82 -5.57 -25.43
CA ARG A 241 -2.39 -4.30 -26.01
C ARG A 241 -3.54 -3.62 -26.74
N ARG A 242 -4.29 -4.35 -27.56
CA ARG A 242 -5.46 -3.83 -28.28
C ARG A 242 -6.54 -3.32 -27.31
N PHE A 243 -6.79 -4.01 -26.20
CA PHE A 243 -7.76 -3.58 -25.19
C PHE A 243 -7.38 -2.23 -24.56
N TRP A 244 -6.12 -2.03 -24.21
CA TRP A 244 -5.65 -0.80 -23.56
C TRP A 244 -5.40 0.37 -24.52
N GLU A 245 -5.09 0.09 -25.80
CA GLU A 245 -4.84 1.11 -26.82
C GLU A 245 -6.12 1.60 -27.53
N GLU A 246 -7.21 0.82 -27.49
CA GLU A 246 -8.49 1.19 -28.11
C GLU A 246 -9.17 2.33 -27.35
N PRO A 247 -9.44 3.49 -27.98
CA PRO A 247 -10.17 4.58 -27.35
C PRO A 247 -11.59 4.11 -27.00
N THR A 248 -11.94 4.16 -25.72
CA THR A 248 -13.29 3.81 -25.25
C THR A 248 -14.02 5.06 -24.75
N PRO A 249 -15.33 5.19 -25.02
CA PRO A 249 -16.10 6.33 -24.54
C PRO A 249 -16.23 6.25 -23.02
N TYR A 250 -16.22 7.41 -22.35
CA TYR A 250 -16.39 7.50 -20.89
C TYR A 250 -17.84 7.21 -20.51
N THR A 251 -18.16 5.93 -20.36
CA THR A 251 -19.49 5.43 -20.01
C THR A 251 -19.43 4.40 -18.87
N PRO A 252 -20.52 4.20 -18.12
CA PRO A 252 -20.62 3.15 -17.11
C PRO A 252 -20.29 1.75 -17.65
N GLU A 253 -20.70 1.45 -18.88
CA GLU A 253 -20.50 0.13 -19.50
C GLU A 253 -19.05 -0.10 -19.88
N SER A 254 -18.36 0.91 -20.42
CA SER A 254 -16.91 0.86 -20.67
C SER A 254 -16.13 0.65 -19.36
N ARG A 255 -16.55 1.31 -18.28
CA ARG A 255 -15.93 1.14 -16.96
C ARG A 255 -16.14 -0.26 -16.39
N LEU A 256 -17.35 -0.82 -16.53
CA LEU A 256 -17.65 -2.21 -16.14
C LEU A 256 -16.85 -3.21 -16.99
N GLU A 257 -16.71 -2.96 -18.29
CA GLU A 257 -15.94 -3.80 -19.20
C GLU A 257 -14.46 -3.81 -18.82
N THR A 258 -13.88 -2.64 -18.55
CA THR A 258 -12.50 -2.50 -18.05
C THR A 258 -12.30 -3.25 -16.75
N HIS A 259 -13.23 -3.13 -15.81
CA HIS A 259 -13.15 -3.87 -14.56
C HIS A 259 -13.21 -5.39 -14.76
N ARG A 260 -14.18 -5.87 -15.57
CA ARG A 260 -14.32 -7.31 -15.88
C ARG A 260 -13.07 -7.88 -16.52
N TYR A 261 -12.49 -7.14 -17.44
CA TYR A 261 -11.28 -7.53 -18.13
C TYR A 261 -10.08 -7.61 -17.16
N ILE A 262 -9.90 -6.64 -16.27
CA ILE A 262 -8.87 -6.68 -15.21
C ILE A 262 -9.10 -7.89 -14.28
N GLU A 263 -10.34 -8.15 -13.87
CA GLU A 263 -10.68 -9.29 -13.02
C GLU A 263 -10.41 -10.63 -13.70
N GLU A 264 -10.77 -10.77 -14.98
CA GLU A 264 -10.51 -11.98 -15.77
C GLU A 264 -9.01 -12.27 -15.83
N LYS A 265 -8.18 -11.25 -16.10
CA LYS A 265 -6.72 -11.38 -16.10
C LYS A 265 -6.15 -11.70 -14.72
N ARG A 266 -6.72 -11.14 -13.66
CA ARG A 266 -6.32 -11.47 -12.28
C ARG A 266 -6.64 -12.93 -11.96
N ARG A 267 -7.86 -13.39 -12.27
CA ARG A 267 -8.27 -14.78 -12.08
C ARG A 267 -7.45 -15.75 -12.91
N ALA A 268 -7.14 -15.42 -14.17
CA ALA A 268 -6.28 -16.25 -15.01
C ALA A 268 -4.88 -16.39 -14.40
N LYS A 269 -4.29 -15.30 -13.88
CA LYS A 269 -3.01 -15.33 -13.17
C LYS A 269 -3.07 -16.16 -11.89
N ASP A 270 -4.12 -16.03 -11.10
CA ASP A 270 -4.27 -16.77 -9.84
C ASP A 270 -4.54 -18.27 -10.11
N SER A 271 -5.35 -18.61 -11.10
CA SER A 271 -5.55 -19.99 -11.58
C SER A 271 -4.25 -20.59 -12.11
N ALA A 272 -3.46 -19.84 -12.89
CA ALA A 272 -2.16 -20.30 -13.38
C ALA A 272 -1.18 -20.56 -12.23
N ARG A 273 -1.15 -19.70 -11.20
CA ARG A 273 -0.38 -19.93 -9.97
C ARG A 273 -0.84 -21.19 -9.24
N HIS A 274 -2.15 -21.39 -9.12
CA HIS A 274 -2.69 -22.57 -8.44
C HIS A 274 -2.35 -23.87 -9.19
N VAL A 275 -2.48 -23.88 -10.52
CA VAL A 275 -2.08 -25.00 -11.38
C VAL A 275 -0.57 -25.26 -11.28
N PHE A 276 0.25 -24.21 -11.28
CA PHE A 276 1.70 -24.34 -11.09
C PHE A 276 2.07 -24.97 -9.73
N VAL A 277 1.40 -24.56 -8.65
CA VAL A 277 1.59 -25.15 -7.31
C VAL A 277 1.17 -26.63 -7.30
N LEU A 278 0.03 -26.97 -7.92
CA LEU A 278 -0.44 -28.35 -8.03
C LEU A 278 0.54 -29.24 -8.82
N ILE A 279 0.98 -28.80 -10.00
CA ILE A 279 1.94 -29.55 -10.83
C ILE A 279 3.28 -29.72 -10.08
N SER A 280 3.74 -28.68 -9.38
CA SER A 280 4.96 -28.73 -8.57
C SER A 280 4.84 -29.72 -7.40
N SER A 281 3.65 -29.86 -6.82
CA SER A 281 3.38 -30.85 -5.77
C SER A 281 3.29 -32.28 -6.28
N MET A 282 2.77 -32.49 -7.50
CA MET A 282 2.65 -33.83 -8.12
C MET A 282 3.99 -34.38 -8.65
N ASN A 283 4.88 -33.49 -9.12
CA ASN A 283 6.20 -33.88 -9.65
C ASN A 283 7.28 -34.14 -8.58
N GLN A 284 6.98 -33.98 -7.29
CA GLN A 284 7.92 -34.37 -6.20
C GLN A 284 8.07 -35.90 -6.03
N GLY A 285 7.28 -36.72 -6.73
CA GLY A 285 7.29 -38.18 -6.64
C GLY A 285 7.88 -38.96 -7.82
N ARG A 286 8.36 -38.31 -8.89
CA ARG A 286 8.99 -39.02 -10.03
C ARG A 286 10.31 -38.37 -10.42
N GLY A 287 11.37 -39.15 -10.32
CA GLY A 287 12.74 -38.71 -10.57
C GLY A 287 12.96 -38.12 -11.96
N ASN A 288 13.67 -36.99 -11.94
CA ASN A 288 14.61 -36.49 -12.93
C ASN A 288 14.27 -36.72 -14.42
N PHE A 289 13.55 -35.77 -15.02
CA PHE A 289 13.72 -35.45 -16.43
C PHE A 289 13.87 -33.93 -16.61
N GLN A 290 15.07 -33.55 -17.03
CA GLN A 290 15.53 -32.20 -17.22
C GLN A 290 14.92 -31.63 -18.50
N ARG A 291 13.98 -30.68 -18.39
CA ARG A 291 13.59 -29.78 -19.49
C ARG A 291 13.44 -28.37 -18.93
N GLU A 292 14.45 -27.55 -19.22
CA GLU A 292 14.43 -26.12 -19.00
C GLU A 292 13.34 -25.45 -19.86
N SER A 293 12.34 -24.85 -19.22
CA SER A 293 11.50 -23.81 -19.80
C SER A 293 11.71 -22.53 -19.01
N LYS A 294 12.39 -21.56 -19.63
CA LYS A 294 12.72 -20.26 -19.05
C LYS A 294 11.48 -19.37 -18.95
N LYS A 295 10.73 -19.48 -17.85
CA LYS A 295 10.19 -18.27 -17.19
C LYS A 295 11.09 -18.05 -15.99
N ARG A 296 11.97 -17.04 -16.07
CA ARG A 296 12.78 -16.61 -14.93
C ARG A 296 11.85 -15.98 -13.90
N GLU A 297 11.21 -16.81 -13.09
CA GLU A 297 10.99 -16.42 -11.71
C GLU A 297 12.39 -16.08 -11.18
N LYS A 298 12.58 -14.84 -10.71
CA LYS A 298 13.85 -14.49 -10.08
C LYS A 298 14.02 -15.50 -8.95
N PRO A 299 15.04 -16.37 -8.99
CA PRO A 299 15.22 -17.32 -7.90
C PRO A 299 15.25 -16.51 -6.61
N LEU A 300 14.49 -16.94 -5.60
CA LEU A 300 14.70 -16.42 -4.25
C LEU A 300 16.18 -16.64 -3.97
N TRP A 301 16.94 -15.55 -3.95
CA TRP A 301 18.39 -15.65 -3.85
C TRP A 301 18.70 -16.31 -2.52
N THR A 302 19.36 -17.46 -2.57
CA THR A 302 19.96 -18.07 -1.39
C THR A 302 21.13 -17.17 -0.99
N LEU A 303 20.84 -16.20 -0.11
CA LEU A 303 21.83 -15.28 0.46
C LEU A 303 22.87 -16.00 1.33
N VAL A 304 22.57 -17.25 1.69
CA VAL A 304 23.40 -18.17 2.45
C VAL A 304 23.32 -19.54 1.74
N THR A 305 24.45 -20.18 1.45
CA THR A 305 24.46 -21.55 0.90
C THR A 305 23.83 -22.53 1.90
N ALA A 306 23.33 -23.69 1.46
CA ALA A 306 22.80 -24.74 2.37
C ALA A 306 23.79 -25.21 3.45
N GLU A 307 25.08 -24.89 3.29
CA GLU A 307 26.19 -25.12 4.22
C GLU A 307 26.43 -23.96 5.22
N GLY A 308 25.59 -22.94 5.25
CA GLY A 308 25.71 -21.79 6.16
C GLY A 308 26.74 -20.73 5.75
N LYS A 309 27.38 -20.85 4.58
CA LYS A 309 28.35 -19.87 4.07
C LYS A 309 27.63 -18.64 3.49
N VAL A 310 27.98 -17.46 3.99
CA VAL A 310 27.43 -16.17 3.54
C VAL A 310 28.13 -15.74 2.24
N LEU A 311 27.37 -15.25 1.27
CA LEU A 311 27.89 -14.81 -0.04
C LEU A 311 27.81 -13.28 -0.20
N ASN A 312 28.77 -12.71 -0.92
CA ASN A 312 28.72 -11.31 -1.34
C ASN A 312 27.73 -11.15 -2.50
N VAL A 313 26.79 -10.21 -2.38
CA VAL A 313 25.73 -9.96 -3.36
C VAL A 313 25.58 -8.46 -3.58
N ASN A 314 25.70 -7.98 -4.81
CA ASN A 314 25.37 -6.60 -5.17
C ASN A 314 24.26 -6.58 -6.24
N ALA A 315 23.05 -6.99 -5.85
CA ALA A 315 21.88 -6.97 -6.73
C ALA A 315 21.50 -5.58 -7.27
N PRO A 316 21.63 -4.47 -6.51
CA PRO A 316 21.30 -3.15 -7.02
C PRO A 316 22.40 -2.53 -7.91
N LYS A 317 23.56 -3.20 -8.07
CA LYS A 317 24.73 -2.73 -8.84
C LYS A 317 25.19 -1.33 -8.41
N LEU A 318 25.18 -1.08 -7.11
CA LEU A 318 25.60 0.20 -6.56
C LEU A 318 27.12 0.25 -6.47
N HIS A 319 27.68 1.43 -6.67
CA HIS A 319 29.08 1.67 -6.40
C HIS A 319 29.29 1.69 -4.87
N PHE A 320 30.25 0.92 -4.38
CA PHE A 320 30.58 0.87 -2.96
C PHE A 320 32.09 1.00 -2.75
N SER A 321 32.48 1.60 -1.63
CA SER A 321 33.86 1.68 -1.17
C SER A 321 33.89 1.23 0.28
N VAL A 322 34.74 0.26 0.60
CA VAL A 322 35.00 -0.17 1.97
C VAL A 322 36.37 0.36 2.36
N LYS A 323 36.43 1.08 3.47
CA LYS A 323 37.66 1.59 4.06
C LYS A 323 37.82 0.98 5.45
N ASP A 324 39.00 0.44 5.70
CA ASP A 324 39.40 0.00 7.03
C ASP A 324 40.16 1.14 7.70
N ASP A 325 39.59 1.71 8.75
CA ASP A 325 40.22 2.78 9.53
C ASP A 325 40.86 2.16 10.78
N GLU A 326 42.13 1.77 10.64
CA GLU A 326 42.94 1.19 11.70
C GLU A 326 43.13 2.15 12.90
N GLN A 327 43.04 3.48 12.70
CA GLN A 327 43.23 4.45 13.78
C GLN A 327 42.03 4.54 14.71
N ASN A 328 40.83 4.29 14.20
CA ASN A 328 39.59 4.31 14.96
C ASN A 328 38.97 2.92 15.16
N ASN A 329 39.69 1.87 14.75
CA ASN A 329 39.29 0.47 14.85
C ASN A 329 37.87 0.24 14.29
N GLN A 330 37.58 0.80 13.12
CA GLN A 330 36.26 0.77 12.50
C GLN A 330 36.35 0.55 10.99
N ILE A 331 35.40 -0.20 10.47
CA ILE A 331 35.19 -0.43 9.04
C ILE A 331 34.11 0.55 8.57
N ILE A 332 34.41 1.33 7.53
CA ILE A 332 33.49 2.29 6.93
C ILE A 332 33.07 1.78 5.56
N LEU A 333 31.79 1.50 5.38
CA LEU A 333 31.17 1.18 4.09
C LEU A 333 30.47 2.43 3.55
N ASP A 334 30.93 2.93 2.41
CA ASP A 334 30.25 3.98 1.63
C ASP A 334 29.54 3.33 0.44
N LEU A 335 28.20 3.44 0.40
CA LEU A 335 27.33 2.93 -0.64
C LEU A 335 26.63 4.10 -1.35
N ALA A 336 26.87 4.25 -2.65
CA ALA A 336 26.24 5.31 -3.45
C ALA A 336 24.77 4.98 -3.75
N VAL A 337 23.85 5.42 -2.90
CA VAL A 337 22.40 5.22 -3.07
C VAL A 337 21.79 6.37 -3.88
N TYR A 338 20.66 6.13 -4.55
CA TYR A 338 19.97 7.17 -5.33
C TYR A 338 19.60 8.39 -4.48
N ARG A 339 19.89 9.60 -4.99
CA ARG A 339 19.67 10.89 -4.32
C ARG A 339 18.23 11.10 -3.81
N HIS A 340 17.25 10.70 -4.62
CA HIS A 340 15.83 10.86 -4.34
C HIS A 340 15.15 9.58 -3.83
N LEU A 341 15.90 8.69 -3.16
CA LEU A 341 15.32 7.51 -2.53
C LEU A 341 14.86 7.83 -1.11
N ASP A 342 13.60 7.54 -0.81
CA ASP A 342 13.03 7.68 0.53
C ASP A 342 13.66 6.69 1.51
N THR A 343 13.85 7.12 2.76
CA THR A 343 14.42 6.29 3.84
C THR A 343 13.58 5.05 4.10
N SER A 344 12.26 5.09 3.88
CA SER A 344 11.37 3.93 4.05
C SER A 344 11.63 2.78 3.07
N LEU A 345 12.38 3.04 1.99
CA LEU A 345 12.76 2.03 0.99
C LEU A 345 14.20 1.52 1.18
N LEU A 346 14.80 1.85 2.32
CA LEU A 346 16.12 1.44 2.76
C LEU A 346 16.01 0.73 4.11
N ASP A 347 16.56 -0.48 4.17
CA ASP A 347 16.68 -1.23 5.41
C ASP A 347 18.12 -1.75 5.54
N VAL A 348 18.72 -1.54 6.71
CA VAL A 348 20.15 -1.80 6.98
C VAL A 348 20.25 -2.72 8.19
N ASP A 349 20.73 -3.93 7.93
CA ASP A 349 20.94 -4.98 8.92
C ASP A 349 22.44 -5.26 9.01
N VAL A 350 23.01 -5.06 10.21
CA VAL A 350 24.43 -5.28 10.49
C VAL A 350 24.56 -6.49 11.39
N GLN A 351 25.21 -7.53 10.87
CA GLN A 351 25.54 -8.74 11.62
C GLN A 351 27.05 -8.77 11.88
N PRO A 352 27.52 -9.52 12.90
CA PRO A 352 28.95 -9.59 13.22
C PRO A 352 29.83 -10.03 12.05
N THR A 353 29.32 -10.87 11.14
CA THR A 353 30.07 -11.45 10.02
C THR A 353 29.72 -10.85 8.65
N TYR A 354 28.60 -10.12 8.52
CA TYR A 354 28.18 -9.53 7.24
C TYR A 354 27.24 -8.34 7.45
N ILE A 355 27.14 -7.48 6.44
CA ILE A 355 26.16 -6.40 6.39
C ILE A 355 25.20 -6.62 5.22
N ARG A 356 23.91 -6.40 5.46
CA ARG A 356 22.84 -6.46 4.47
C ARG A 356 22.14 -5.11 4.38
N VAL A 357 22.07 -4.55 3.17
CA VAL A 357 21.35 -3.32 2.84
C VAL A 357 20.31 -3.63 1.78
N LEU A 358 19.03 -3.50 2.11
CA LEU A 358 17.91 -3.66 1.17
C LEU A 358 17.58 -2.31 0.53
N VAL A 359 17.76 -2.20 -0.78
CA VAL A 359 17.45 -0.98 -1.55
C VAL A 359 16.31 -1.27 -2.52
N LYS A 360 15.12 -0.68 -2.30
CA LYS A 360 13.90 -1.00 -3.08
C LYS A 360 13.62 -2.51 -3.16
N GLY A 361 13.83 -3.24 -2.05
CA GLY A 361 13.67 -4.69 -1.98
C GLY A 361 14.75 -5.53 -2.67
N LYS A 362 15.85 -4.91 -3.15
CA LYS A 362 17.02 -5.64 -3.67
C LYS A 362 18.13 -5.70 -2.62
N PRO A 363 18.61 -6.88 -2.22
CA PRO A 363 19.65 -6.99 -1.21
C PRO A 363 21.04 -6.67 -1.78
N PHE A 364 21.77 -5.83 -1.07
CA PHE A 364 23.22 -5.71 -1.11
C PHE A 364 23.74 -6.42 0.14
N GLN A 365 24.53 -7.48 -0.02
CA GLN A 365 25.14 -8.22 1.09
C GLN A 365 26.65 -8.22 0.92
N PHE A 366 27.36 -7.86 1.99
CA PHE A 366 28.81 -7.83 2.01
C PHE A 366 29.32 -8.55 3.26
N VAL A 367 30.11 -9.59 3.06
CA VAL A 367 30.82 -10.33 4.11
C VAL A 367 31.97 -9.46 4.59
N LEU A 368 31.99 -9.22 5.89
CA LEU A 368 32.98 -8.36 6.51
C LEU A 368 34.30 -9.13 6.68
N PRO A 369 35.46 -8.48 6.45
CA PRO A 369 36.77 -9.14 6.59
C PRO A 369 37.12 -9.46 8.04
N GLU A 370 36.55 -8.70 8.99
CA GLU A 370 36.69 -8.91 10.43
C GLU A 370 35.33 -8.80 11.11
N GLU A 371 35.22 -9.45 12.27
CA GLU A 371 34.01 -9.37 13.09
C GLU A 371 33.81 -7.94 13.61
N VAL A 372 32.59 -7.45 13.52
CA VAL A 372 32.20 -6.10 13.98
C VAL A 372 31.21 -6.18 15.14
N LYS A 373 31.15 -5.11 15.95
CA LYS A 373 30.15 -4.96 17.01
C LYS A 373 28.88 -4.32 16.42
N PRO A 374 27.77 -5.06 16.24
CA PRO A 374 26.55 -4.51 15.66
C PRO A 374 25.95 -3.40 16.54
N ASP A 375 25.99 -3.56 17.86
CA ASP A 375 25.42 -2.62 18.84
C ASP A 375 26.01 -1.21 18.79
N SER A 376 27.26 -1.10 18.31
CA SER A 376 27.98 0.18 18.20
C SER A 376 28.04 0.72 16.76
N SER A 377 27.36 0.05 15.82
CA SER A 377 27.36 0.44 14.41
C SER A 377 26.36 1.57 14.15
N SER A 378 26.70 2.48 13.23
CA SER A 378 25.86 3.62 12.88
C SER A 378 25.77 3.79 11.37
N ALA A 379 24.55 3.99 10.84
CA ALA A 379 24.30 4.29 9.44
C ALA A 379 23.81 5.72 9.26
N LYS A 380 24.43 6.47 8.34
CA LYS A 380 24.07 7.86 8.02
C LYS A 380 23.89 8.03 6.52
N ARG A 381 22.80 8.68 6.11
CA ARG A 381 22.50 8.98 4.71
C ARG A 381 22.63 10.47 4.43
N SER A 382 23.35 10.82 3.37
CA SER A 382 23.40 12.18 2.84
C SER A 382 22.18 12.44 1.94
N GLN A 383 21.35 13.42 2.30
CA GLN A 383 20.21 13.83 1.47
C GLN A 383 20.65 14.53 0.17
N THR A 384 21.79 15.21 0.20
CA THR A 384 22.29 16.03 -0.91
C THR A 384 23.03 15.19 -1.95
N THR A 385 23.84 14.22 -1.51
CA THR A 385 24.68 13.40 -2.40
C THR A 385 24.11 11.99 -2.61
N GLY A 386 23.19 11.52 -1.75
CA GLY A 386 22.60 10.17 -1.83
C GLY A 386 23.46 9.06 -1.24
N HIS A 387 24.67 9.35 -0.78
CA HIS A 387 25.56 8.34 -0.19
C HIS A 387 25.06 7.85 1.17
N LEU A 388 25.08 6.53 1.36
CA LEU A 388 24.83 5.84 2.63
C LEU A 388 26.18 5.40 3.20
N VAL A 389 26.56 5.96 4.35
CA VAL A 389 27.80 5.63 5.05
C VAL A 389 27.46 4.83 6.30
N VAL A 390 27.97 3.61 6.39
CA VAL A 390 27.82 2.73 7.55
C VAL A 390 29.17 2.59 8.24
N SER A 391 29.24 3.00 9.51
CA SER A 391 30.43 2.91 10.36
C SER A 391 30.27 1.74 11.32
N MET A 392 31.17 0.76 11.25
CA MET A 392 31.09 -0.51 11.98
C MET A 392 32.38 -0.73 12.79
N PRO A 393 32.36 -0.58 14.12
CA PRO A 393 33.54 -0.83 14.96
C PRO A 393 33.95 -2.31 14.96
N LYS A 394 35.24 -2.59 14.86
CA LYS A 394 35.79 -3.96 14.90
C LYS A 394 35.64 -4.56 16.31
N ALA A 395 35.36 -5.85 16.38
CA ALA A 395 35.18 -6.59 17.63
C ALA A 395 36.52 -6.89 18.33
N LYS A 396 37.60 -7.09 17.56
CA LYS A 396 38.95 -7.26 18.09
C LYS A 396 39.51 -5.88 18.43
N GLU A 397 39.79 -5.63 19.69
CA GLU A 397 40.49 -4.42 20.13
C GLU A 397 41.98 -4.55 19.76
N ALA A 398 42.40 -3.92 18.66
CA ALA A 398 43.80 -3.62 18.48
C ALA A 398 44.18 -2.57 19.55
N ILE A 399 44.99 -2.96 20.54
CA ILE A 399 45.50 -2.07 21.58
C ILE A 399 46.49 -1.10 20.93
N LEU A 400 45.99 -0.03 20.32
CA LEU A 400 46.78 1.15 19.97
C LEU A 400 46.60 2.16 21.09
N ALA A 401 47.64 2.33 21.90
CA ALA A 401 47.68 3.27 23.00
C ALA A 401 47.49 4.72 22.50
N LYS A 402 46.24 5.20 22.51
CA LYS A 402 45.95 6.63 22.41
C LYS A 402 46.24 7.26 23.77
N GLN A 403 47.33 8.02 23.88
CA GLN A 403 47.59 8.89 25.04
C GLN A 403 46.45 9.91 25.16
N LYS A 404 45.56 9.70 26.13
CA LYS A 404 44.64 10.74 26.63
C LYS A 404 45.45 11.68 27.52
N VAL A 405 45.65 12.93 27.08
CA VAL A 405 45.97 14.01 28.01
C VAL A 405 44.66 14.61 28.50
N SER A 406 44.35 14.33 29.77
CA SER A 406 43.33 15.03 30.54
C SER A 406 43.98 16.18 31.32
N THR A 407 43.46 17.39 31.20
CA THR A 407 43.45 18.33 32.34
C THR A 407 42.31 19.32 32.17
N SER A 408 41.52 19.41 33.23
CA SER A 408 40.47 20.37 33.48
C SER A 408 41.01 21.59 34.26
N ILE A 409 40.24 22.68 34.18
CA ILE A 409 40.10 23.81 35.13
C ILE A 409 40.69 25.20 34.73
N LYS A 410 39.73 26.04 34.27
CA LYS A 410 39.40 27.47 34.54
C LYS A 410 40.28 28.67 34.08
N HIS A 411 39.51 29.66 33.59
CA HIS A 411 39.74 31.04 33.14
C HIS A 411 40.92 31.85 33.72
N SER A 412 41.66 32.55 32.85
CA SER A 412 41.79 34.04 32.82
C SER A 412 42.77 34.52 31.72
N ASP A 413 42.37 35.61 31.05
CA ASP A 413 43.05 36.66 30.27
C ASP A 413 44.46 36.55 29.65
N CYS A 414 44.49 36.95 28.36
CA CYS A 414 45.37 37.91 27.67
C CYS A 414 46.91 37.72 27.52
N ASN A 415 47.32 37.63 26.24
CA ASN A 415 48.52 38.15 25.57
C ASN A 415 49.95 37.58 25.78
N THR A 416 50.64 37.54 24.62
CA THR A 416 52.09 37.68 24.31
C THR A 416 53.05 36.45 24.27
N LEU A 417 53.47 36.14 23.02
CA LEU A 417 54.84 35.94 22.50
C LEU A 417 55.78 34.78 22.97
N LYS A 418 56.25 34.05 21.94
CA LYS A 418 57.64 33.57 21.62
C LYS A 418 58.11 32.14 21.97
N LYS A 419 58.48 31.44 20.88
CA LYS A 419 59.74 30.73 20.55
C LYS A 419 59.97 29.24 20.95
N ASN A 420 60.05 28.43 19.88
CA ASN A 420 61.14 27.56 19.38
C ASN A 420 61.67 26.30 20.10
N ALA A 421 61.87 25.28 19.23
CA ALA A 421 62.87 24.18 19.22
C ALA A 421 62.61 22.97 20.15
N GLY A 422 62.92 21.71 19.81
CA GLY A 422 63.59 21.10 18.65
C GLY A 422 63.67 19.56 18.81
N ARG A 423 63.65 18.87 17.66
CA ARG A 423 64.02 17.49 17.25
C ARG A 423 64.75 16.48 18.18
N SER A 424 64.55 15.20 17.76
CA SER A 424 65.34 13.94 17.90
C SER A 424 65.01 13.05 19.09
N GLY A 425 64.92 11.71 19.03
CA GLY A 425 65.13 10.66 18.01
C GLY A 425 65.41 9.30 18.71
N GLN A 426 64.92 8.17 18.16
CA GLN A 426 65.24 6.74 18.44
C GLN A 426 64.89 6.12 19.84
N VAL A 427 64.67 4.82 20.06
CA VAL A 427 64.12 3.59 19.40
C VAL A 427 64.42 2.42 20.39
N GLU A 428 63.42 1.55 20.68
CA GLU A 428 63.49 0.11 21.13
C GLU A 428 64.26 -0.29 22.43
N LYS A 429 63.94 -1.31 23.25
CA LYS A 429 63.16 -2.57 23.20
C LYS A 429 62.89 -3.06 24.65
N LEU A 430 61.91 -3.96 24.88
CA LEU A 430 61.67 -4.62 26.18
C LEU A 430 61.40 -6.12 25.98
N GLU A 431 62.04 -6.97 26.79
CA GLU A 431 61.94 -8.43 26.77
C GLU A 431 60.79 -8.95 27.66
N VAL A 432 60.26 -10.13 27.30
CA VAL A 432 59.07 -10.76 27.89
C VAL A 432 59.50 -12.01 28.68
N ASP A 433 59.05 -12.13 29.93
CA ASP A 433 59.15 -13.38 30.71
C ASP A 433 57.78 -14.07 30.84
N PRO A 434 57.64 -15.35 30.44
CA PRO A 434 56.40 -16.09 30.48
C PRO A 434 56.38 -17.06 31.68
N SER A 435 55.81 -16.65 32.82
CA SER A 435 55.50 -17.58 33.91
C SER A 435 54.47 -16.96 34.85
N LYS A 436 53.19 -17.26 34.61
CA LYS A 436 52.12 -17.34 35.63
C LYS A 436 50.79 -17.74 34.95
N TYR A 437 50.55 -19.05 34.87
CA TYR A 437 49.23 -19.64 34.68
C TYR A 437 48.80 -20.31 35.98
N SER A 438 47.56 -20.10 36.42
CA SER A 438 46.85 -21.02 37.31
C SER A 438 45.35 -20.99 37.00
N PHE A 439 44.79 -22.15 36.65
CA PHE A 439 43.35 -22.39 36.49
C PHE A 439 42.66 -22.60 37.86
N PRO A 440 41.39 -22.19 38.06
CA PRO A 440 40.65 -22.46 39.29
C PRO A 440 39.70 -23.68 39.20
N ASP A 441 39.52 -24.34 40.36
CA ASP A 441 38.74 -25.58 40.62
C ASP A 441 37.27 -25.29 41.01
N VAL A 442 36.34 -26.18 40.63
CA VAL A 442 34.88 -25.96 40.44
C VAL A 442 33.97 -26.72 41.43
N THR A 443 34.41 -26.99 42.66
CA THR A 443 33.69 -27.90 43.58
C THR A 443 32.78 -27.24 44.63
N LYS A 444 32.29 -26.01 44.45
CA LYS A 444 31.47 -25.31 45.47
C LYS A 444 30.17 -24.63 45.01
N ILE A 445 29.63 -24.99 43.85
CA ILE A 445 28.36 -24.42 43.39
C ILE A 445 27.35 -25.55 43.29
N ILE A 446 26.63 -25.82 44.39
CA ILE A 446 25.22 -26.30 44.47
C ILE A 446 24.97 -26.66 45.93
N GLN A 447 24.14 -25.88 46.64
CA GLN A 447 23.18 -26.37 47.63
C GLN A 447 21.93 -25.46 47.61
N GLU A 448 20.78 -26.07 47.35
CA GLU A 448 19.43 -25.48 47.41
C GLU A 448 18.88 -25.51 48.86
N LYS A 449 18.12 -24.47 49.28
CA LYS A 449 16.74 -24.59 49.81
C LYS A 449 16.14 -23.28 50.37
N GLU A 450 14.93 -22.99 49.87
CA GLU A 450 13.65 -22.60 50.51
C GLU A 450 13.52 -21.40 51.51
N SER A 451 12.72 -20.42 51.04
CA SER A 451 11.62 -19.62 51.64
C SER A 451 11.50 -19.38 53.16
N ILE A 452 11.29 -18.10 53.54
CA ILE A 452 10.27 -17.57 54.48
C ILE A 452 10.13 -16.06 54.21
N GLY A 453 8.89 -15.54 54.12
CA GLY A 453 8.59 -14.11 54.05
C GLY A 453 8.07 -13.55 55.38
N GLN A 454 8.21 -12.24 55.57
CA GLN A 454 7.29 -11.35 56.31
C GLN A 454 7.85 -9.89 56.34
N GLY A 455 7.05 -8.93 55.89
CA GLY A 455 7.18 -7.49 56.27
C GLY A 455 6.65 -7.25 57.69
N PRO A 456 6.51 -5.99 58.22
CA PRO A 456 5.75 -4.90 57.56
C PRO A 456 6.18 -3.44 57.91
N LEU A 457 5.38 -2.46 57.43
CA LEU A 457 5.21 -1.02 57.83
C LEU A 457 6.01 0.03 57.04
N ARG A 458 5.52 1.23 56.68
CA ARG A 458 4.18 1.84 56.46
C ARG A 458 4.44 3.20 55.78
N LEU A 459 3.62 3.56 54.80
CA LEU A 459 3.63 4.79 53.98
C LEU A 459 3.17 6.05 54.77
N GLN A 460 3.73 7.26 54.55
CA GLN A 460 3.20 8.46 53.80
C GLN A 460 3.60 9.78 54.54
N PRO A 461 3.37 11.05 54.06
CA PRO A 461 3.33 11.66 52.70
C PRO A 461 3.97 13.10 52.56
N GLU A 462 4.13 13.53 51.29
CA GLU A 462 4.08 14.87 50.62
C GLU A 462 4.57 16.21 51.23
N LYS A 463 5.34 17.01 50.43
CA LYS A 463 4.86 18.22 49.67
C LYS A 463 5.97 19.01 48.90
N ILE A 464 5.75 19.23 47.58
CA ILE A 464 5.77 20.46 46.73
C ILE A 464 6.82 21.57 47.10
N THR A 465 7.69 22.14 46.23
CA THR A 465 7.39 23.04 45.08
C THR A 465 8.67 23.47 44.31
N GLU A 466 8.44 23.96 43.09
CA GLU A 466 9.28 24.43 41.96
C GLU A 466 10.44 25.42 42.19
N SER A 467 11.43 25.39 41.27
CA SER A 467 11.94 26.61 40.60
C SER A 467 12.68 26.29 39.28
N LYS A 468 12.25 26.96 38.19
CA LYS A 468 12.83 26.96 36.84
C LYS A 468 14.19 27.68 36.76
N MET A 469 15.09 27.19 35.90
CA MET A 469 15.92 28.03 35.02
C MET A 469 16.15 27.33 33.66
N ARG A 470 16.00 28.10 32.57
CA ARG A 470 16.17 27.72 31.15
C ARG A 470 17.61 27.94 30.69
N TYR A 471 18.01 27.21 29.63
CA TYR A 471 18.70 27.61 28.36
C TYR A 471 19.47 26.37 27.84
N VAL A 472 19.57 25.98 26.57
CA VAL A 472 18.92 26.22 25.26
C VAL A 472 19.55 25.16 24.32
N ASP A 473 18.79 24.72 23.31
CA ASP A 473 19.18 23.88 22.15
C ASP A 473 19.56 22.42 22.40
N PHE A 474 18.58 21.52 22.24
CA PHE A 474 18.59 20.32 21.38
C PHE A 474 17.24 19.60 21.61
N GLU A 475 16.40 19.49 20.58
CA GLU A 475 15.14 18.72 20.66
C GLU A 475 15.45 17.22 20.64
N ASN A 476 15.16 16.55 21.75
CA ASN A 476 15.06 15.09 21.84
C ASN A 476 13.75 14.66 21.18
N ASN A 477 13.83 13.83 20.14
CA ASN A 477 12.66 13.15 19.61
C ASN A 477 12.47 11.82 20.36
N GLU A 478 11.32 11.63 21.01
CA GLU A 478 10.99 10.47 21.86
C GLU A 478 10.57 9.21 21.07
N ASP A 479 10.67 9.20 19.75
CA ASP A 479 10.22 8.10 18.89
C ASP A 479 11.30 7.04 18.57
N VAL A 480 12.26 6.84 19.48
CA VAL A 480 13.24 5.75 19.37
C VAL A 480 12.85 4.62 20.32
N PRO A 481 12.24 3.53 19.85
CA PRO A 481 12.06 2.35 20.68
C PRO A 481 13.43 1.72 21.00
N PRO A 482 13.65 1.25 22.24
CA PRO A 482 14.88 0.57 22.60
C PRO A 482 14.98 -0.77 21.85
N LEU A 483 16.22 -1.10 21.48
CA LEU A 483 16.57 -2.33 20.77
C LEU A 483 16.24 -3.56 21.64
N ILE A 484 15.56 -4.53 21.03
CA ILE A 484 15.41 -5.90 21.56
C ILE A 484 16.68 -6.68 21.28
#